data_AF-W6PQN5-F1
#
_entry.id   AF-W6PQN5-F1
#
_cell.length_a   1.000
_cell.length_b   1.000
_cell.length_c   1.000
_cell.angle_alpha   90.00
_cell.angle_beta   90.00
_cell.angle_gamma   90.00
#
_symmetry.space_group_name_H-M   'P 1'
#
loop_
_entity.id
_entity.type
_entity.pdbx_description
1 polymer ?
#
loop_
_entity_poly.entity_id
_entity_poly.type
_entity_poly.pdbx_seq_one_letter_code
_entity_poly.pdbx_strand_id
1 'polypeptide(L)'
;MEGVVSKQSLEALLQWLYLRFVKFDIKDTKKRISATIELARLADKYQITRIESQTARYIKKAIANPHPDAKEYYRNFDTSDKNTRWLGEEDIISGTLLRNGHPVRRTLAAASVCWYLQGKRHTFTDLAQQYPQFGADLLHEVRLVLDSLYTNSATFNDPISGEIRYLNQATKR
;
A
#
# COMPACT_ATOMS: atom_id res chain seq x y z
N MET A 1 7.82 0.89 -19.49
CA MET A 1 9.00 1.66 -19.97
C MET A 1 9.97 1.81 -18.81
N GLU A 2 11.02 0.98 -18.77
CA GLU A 2 12.10 1.12 -17.79
C GLU A 2 13.05 2.23 -18.24
N GLY A 3 13.32 3.20 -17.36
CA GLY A 3 14.40 4.17 -17.56
C GLY A 3 13.99 5.64 -17.66
N VAL A 4 12.73 5.96 -17.96
CA VAL A 4 12.27 7.36 -17.99
C VAL A 4 11.84 7.77 -16.59
N VAL A 5 12.64 8.62 -15.96
CA VAL A 5 12.26 9.30 -14.71
C VAL A 5 11.08 10.21 -15.02
N SER A 6 9.93 10.00 -14.36
CA SER A 6 8.78 10.87 -14.55
C SER A 6 9.12 12.28 -14.05
N LYS A 7 8.66 13.32 -14.75
CA LYS A 7 8.84 14.72 -14.31
C LYS A 7 8.38 14.90 -12.85
N GLN A 8 7.30 14.22 -12.50
CA GLN A 8 6.71 14.27 -11.17
C GLN A 8 7.60 13.64 -10.09
N SER A 9 8.18 12.46 -10.33
CA SER A 9 9.07 11.82 -9.36
C SER A 9 10.36 12.62 -9.16
N LEU A 10 10.87 13.25 -10.22
CA LEU A 10 12.02 14.15 -10.14
C LEU A 10 11.70 15.41 -9.33
N GLU A 11 10.57 16.06 -9.59
CA GLU A 11 10.14 17.23 -8.84
C GLU A 11 9.95 16.91 -7.35
N ALA A 12 9.30 15.77 -7.05
CA ALA A 12 9.11 15.31 -5.69
C ALA A 12 10.45 15.00 -4.98
N LEU A 13 11.43 14.46 -5.71
CA LEU A 13 12.77 14.23 -5.18
C LEU A 13 13.48 15.55 -4.87
N LEU A 14 13.38 16.54 -5.76
CA LEU A 14 13.94 17.87 -5.52
C LEU A 14 13.29 18.53 -4.30
N GLN A 15 11.96 18.50 -4.19
CA GLN A 15 11.26 18.99 -3.00
C GLN A 15 11.80 18.33 -1.73
N TRP A 16 11.98 17.00 -1.74
CA TRP A 16 12.51 16.31 -0.57
C TRP A 16 13.97 16.66 -0.26
N LEU A 17 14.83 16.80 -1.27
CA LEU A 17 16.24 17.13 -1.08
C LEU A 17 16.41 18.53 -0.45
N TYR A 18 15.62 19.50 -0.89
CA TYR A 18 15.73 20.89 -0.42
C TYR A 18 14.89 21.17 0.83
N LEU A 19 13.69 20.59 0.94
CA LEU A 19 12.71 20.93 1.98
C LEU A 19 12.47 19.80 2.99
N ARG A 20 12.98 18.59 2.75
CA ARG A 20 12.74 17.37 3.55
C ARG A 20 11.27 16.94 3.64
N PHE A 21 10.40 17.53 2.81
CA PHE A 21 9.03 17.08 2.65
C PHE A 21 8.63 17.03 1.18
N VAL A 22 7.62 16.21 0.89
CA VAL A 22 7.06 16.03 -0.46
C VAL A 22 5.60 16.44 -0.43
N LYS A 23 5.20 17.28 -1.38
CA LYS A 23 3.80 17.64 -1.60
C LYS A 23 3.44 17.35 -3.05
N PHE A 24 2.63 16.32 -3.26
CA PHE A 24 2.02 16.05 -4.55
C PHE A 24 0.78 16.91 -4.73
N ASP A 25 0.74 17.71 -5.80
CA ASP A 25 -0.47 18.41 -6.25
C ASP A 25 -1.37 17.47 -7.07
N ILE A 26 -1.74 16.34 -6.46
CA ILE A 26 -2.60 15.32 -7.06
C ILE A 26 -3.81 15.08 -6.15
N LYS A 27 -5.00 15.33 -6.70
CA LYS A 27 -6.28 15.06 -6.04
C LYS A 27 -6.63 13.57 -6.01
N ASP A 28 -6.30 12.85 -7.08
CA ASP A 28 -6.56 11.41 -7.20
C ASP A 28 -5.65 10.59 -6.27
N THR A 29 -6.27 9.84 -5.34
CA THR A 29 -5.50 9.09 -4.32
C THR A 29 -4.66 7.97 -4.92
N LYS A 30 -5.14 7.29 -5.98
CA LYS A 30 -4.39 6.21 -6.65
C LYS A 30 -3.14 6.76 -7.31
N LYS A 31 -3.29 7.78 -8.17
CA LYS A 31 -2.17 8.46 -8.84
C LYS A 31 -1.15 9.00 -7.85
N ARG A 32 -1.61 9.49 -6.70
CA ARG A 32 -0.74 9.99 -5.63
C ARG A 32 0.06 8.86 -4.97
N ILE A 33 -0.54 7.69 -4.76
CA ILE A 33 0.17 6.49 -4.29
C ILE A 33 1.20 6.05 -5.36
N SER A 34 0.79 5.90 -6.61
CA SER A 34 1.68 5.50 -7.71
C SER A 34 2.89 6.43 -7.83
N ALA A 35 2.68 7.76 -7.79
CA ALA A 35 3.77 8.73 -7.81
C ALA A 35 4.69 8.65 -6.59
N THR A 36 4.15 8.28 -5.42
CA THR A 36 4.97 8.06 -4.22
C THR A 36 5.84 6.81 -4.36
N ILE A 37 5.32 5.75 -4.99
CA ILE A 37 6.07 4.52 -5.30
C ILE A 37 7.16 4.83 -6.33
N GLU A 38 6.85 5.61 -7.37
CA GLU A 38 7.85 6.08 -8.35
C GLU A 38 8.97 6.87 -7.69
N LEU A 39 8.63 7.81 -6.79
CA LEU A 39 9.63 8.53 -6.00
C LEU A 39 10.50 7.58 -5.17
N ALA A 40 9.91 6.59 -4.51
CA ALA A 40 10.66 5.60 -3.75
C ALA A 40 11.62 4.81 -4.66
N ARG A 41 11.17 4.40 -5.86
CA ARG A 41 12.02 3.70 -6.83
C ARG A 41 13.15 4.58 -7.35
N LEU A 42 12.87 5.85 -7.61
CA LEU A 42 13.87 6.82 -8.03
C LEU A 42 14.95 6.98 -6.96
N ALA A 43 14.55 7.15 -5.71
CA ALA A 43 15.46 7.26 -4.59
C ALA A 43 16.28 5.97 -4.40
N ASP A 44 15.64 4.80 -4.45
CA ASP A 44 16.31 3.50 -4.31
C ASP A 44 17.35 3.27 -5.42
N LYS A 45 17.00 3.62 -6.68
CA LYS A 45 17.89 3.56 -7.84
C LYS A 45 19.18 4.39 -7.64
N TYR A 46 19.06 5.57 -7.07
CA TYR A 46 20.19 6.46 -6.79
C TYR A 46 20.75 6.33 -5.37
N GLN A 47 20.32 5.31 -4.62
CA GLN A 47 20.76 5.04 -3.24
C GLN A 47 20.57 6.24 -2.29
N ILE A 48 19.54 7.06 -2.54
CA ILE A 48 19.17 8.16 -1.67
C ILE A 48 18.43 7.59 -0.46
N THR A 49 19.09 7.61 0.68
CA THR A 49 18.57 7.04 1.93
C THR A 49 17.78 8.06 2.76
N ARG A 50 17.07 7.56 3.79
CA ARG A 50 16.23 8.28 4.76
C ARG A 50 14.86 8.72 4.23
N ILE A 51 14.60 8.60 2.93
CA ILE A 51 13.31 8.91 2.32
C ILE A 51 12.34 7.72 2.37
N GLU A 52 12.85 6.50 2.55
CA GLU A 52 12.08 5.25 2.42
C GLU A 52 10.96 5.14 3.46
N SER A 53 11.26 5.47 4.73
CA SER A 53 10.25 5.48 5.79
C SER A 53 9.22 6.59 5.60
N GLN A 54 9.61 7.70 4.97
CA GLN A 54 8.71 8.81 4.70
C GLN A 54 7.74 8.49 3.57
N THR A 55 8.22 7.90 2.47
CA THR A 55 7.37 7.44 1.36
C THR A 55 6.43 6.33 1.81
N ALA A 56 6.92 5.35 2.57
CA ALA A 56 6.09 4.31 3.18
C ALA A 56 4.97 4.90 4.07
N ARG A 57 5.32 5.81 4.98
CA ARG A 57 4.35 6.49 5.85
C ARG A 57 3.35 7.32 5.04
N TYR A 58 3.78 7.95 3.97
CA TYR A 58 2.92 8.74 3.10
C TYR A 58 1.90 7.84 2.39
N ILE A 59 2.32 6.71 1.82
CA ILE A 59 1.43 5.72 1.21
C ILE A 59 0.43 5.19 2.24
N LYS A 60 0.90 4.78 3.42
CA LYS A 60 0.03 4.30 4.51
C LYS A 60 -1.05 5.34 4.87
N LYS A 61 -0.68 6.61 5.00
CA LYS A 61 -1.63 7.71 5.27
C LYS A 61 -2.60 7.94 4.11
N ALA A 62 -2.13 7.89 2.87
CA ALA A 62 -2.97 8.08 1.69
C ALA A 62 -4.04 6.98 1.56
N ILE A 63 -3.68 5.74 1.92
CA ILE A 63 -4.60 4.59 1.94
C ILE A 63 -5.61 4.72 3.08
N ALA A 64 -5.14 4.97 4.31
CA ALA A 64 -6.00 5.05 5.50
C ALA A 64 -6.96 6.25 5.45
N ASN A 65 -6.49 7.39 4.92
CA ASN A 65 -7.23 8.64 4.86
C ASN A 65 -7.21 9.22 3.42
N PRO A 66 -8.04 8.68 2.51
CA PRO A 66 -8.14 9.20 1.16
C PRO A 66 -8.71 10.62 1.14
N HIS A 67 -8.35 11.39 0.10
CA HIS A 67 -8.80 12.79 -0.04
C HIS A 67 -10.34 12.87 -0.05
N PRO A 68 -10.97 13.90 0.56
CA PRO A 68 -12.43 14.03 0.63
C PRO A 68 -13.13 13.88 -0.73
N ASP A 69 -12.61 14.55 -1.77
CA ASP A 69 -13.12 14.49 -3.15
C ASP A 69 -13.06 13.07 -3.74
N ALA A 70 -12.15 12.22 -3.27
CA ALA A 70 -12.07 10.83 -3.70
C ALA A 70 -13.16 9.94 -3.08
N LYS A 71 -13.78 10.38 -1.96
CA LYS A 71 -14.89 9.64 -1.34
C LYS A 71 -16.17 9.73 -2.16
N GLU A 72 -16.38 10.84 -2.88
CA GLU A 72 -17.63 11.11 -3.61
C GLU A 72 -17.80 10.23 -4.86
N TYR A 73 -16.72 10.03 -5.63
CA TYR A 73 -16.71 9.20 -6.85
C TYR A 73 -17.01 7.71 -6.61
N TYR A 74 -16.98 7.27 -5.35
CA TYR A 74 -16.73 5.89 -5.00
C TYR A 74 -17.65 5.34 -3.92
N ARG A 75 -18.68 6.12 -3.50
CA ARG A 75 -19.72 5.72 -2.52
C ARG A 75 -20.50 4.45 -2.88
N ASN A 76 -20.49 4.03 -4.15
CA ASN A 76 -21.36 2.96 -4.65
C ASN A 76 -20.71 1.56 -4.74
N PHE A 77 -19.44 1.40 -4.34
CA PHE A 77 -18.83 0.06 -4.27
C PHE A 77 -18.93 -0.47 -2.85
N ASP A 78 -19.84 -1.42 -2.66
CA ASP A 78 -19.87 -2.32 -1.52
C ASP A 78 -18.58 -3.15 -1.51
N THR A 79 -17.57 -2.65 -0.81
CA THR A 79 -16.31 -3.36 -0.64
C THR A 79 -15.94 -3.28 0.82
N SER A 80 -15.96 -4.44 1.45
CA SER A 80 -15.68 -4.72 2.85
C SER A 80 -14.31 -4.23 3.35
N ASP A 81 -13.45 -3.74 2.46
CA ASP A 81 -12.18 -3.13 2.84
C ASP A 81 -11.80 -1.93 1.95
N LYS A 82 -11.70 -0.78 2.60
CA LYS A 82 -11.41 0.54 2.03
C LYS A 82 -9.94 0.72 1.64
N ASN A 83 -9.03 -0.09 2.17
CA ASN A 83 -7.59 0.14 2.03
C ASN A 83 -7.10 -0.22 0.63
N THR A 84 -7.40 -1.43 0.20
CA THR A 84 -6.84 -2.01 -1.04
C THR A 84 -7.55 -1.50 -2.29
N ARG A 85 -8.66 -0.80 -2.12
CA ARG A 85 -9.33 -0.05 -3.18
C ARG A 85 -8.42 0.96 -3.87
N TRP A 86 -7.44 1.50 -3.13
CA TRP A 86 -6.51 2.52 -3.64
C TRP A 86 -5.24 1.95 -4.27
N LEU A 87 -5.05 0.62 -4.21
CA LEU A 87 -3.90 -0.06 -4.79
C LEU A 87 -4.29 -0.82 -6.06
N GLY A 88 -3.60 -0.55 -7.16
CA GLY A 88 -3.65 -1.37 -8.36
C GLY A 88 -2.59 -2.48 -8.34
N GLU A 89 -2.75 -3.46 -9.22
CA GLU A 89 -1.72 -4.48 -9.47
C GLU A 89 -0.40 -3.84 -9.90
N GLU A 90 -0.45 -2.81 -10.76
CA GLU A 90 0.73 -2.07 -11.21
C GLU A 90 1.49 -1.40 -10.05
N ASP A 91 0.79 -0.91 -9.02
CA ASP A 91 1.43 -0.32 -7.84
C ASP A 91 2.22 -1.38 -7.06
N ILE A 92 1.66 -2.58 -6.91
CA ILE A 92 2.31 -3.70 -6.25
C ILE A 92 3.50 -4.18 -7.07
N ILE A 93 3.32 -4.40 -8.37
CA ILE A 93 4.39 -4.80 -9.30
C ILE A 93 5.52 -3.78 -9.26
N SER A 94 5.21 -2.48 -9.34
CA SER A 94 6.20 -1.41 -9.23
C SER A 94 6.92 -1.45 -7.88
N GLY A 95 6.20 -1.76 -6.79
CA GLY A 95 6.78 -1.96 -5.46
C GLY A 95 7.77 -3.13 -5.38
N THR A 96 7.56 -4.22 -6.13
CA THR A 96 8.48 -5.37 -6.15
C THR A 96 9.86 -5.04 -6.72
N LEU A 97 9.98 -3.95 -7.48
CA LEU A 97 11.24 -3.48 -8.05
C LEU A 97 12.11 -2.71 -7.05
N LEU A 98 11.63 -2.53 -5.82
CA LEU A 98 12.40 -1.97 -4.71
C LEU A 98 13.23 -3.07 -4.04
N ARG A 99 14.40 -2.71 -3.51
CA ARG A 99 15.26 -3.64 -2.76
C ARG A 99 14.54 -4.38 -1.63
N ASN A 100 15.02 -5.57 -1.31
CA ASN A 100 14.49 -6.38 -0.22
C ASN A 100 14.51 -5.61 1.11
N GLY A 101 13.41 -5.71 1.87
CA GLY A 101 13.25 -4.99 3.14
C GLY A 101 12.87 -3.52 2.99
N HIS A 102 12.66 -3.00 1.78
CA HIS A 102 12.26 -1.61 1.60
C HIS A 102 10.89 -1.33 2.28
N PRO A 103 10.77 -0.32 3.16
CA PRO A 103 9.53 -0.01 3.91
C PRO A 103 8.26 0.14 3.06
N VAL A 104 8.38 0.64 1.83
CA VAL A 104 7.25 0.72 0.88
C VAL A 104 6.71 -0.66 0.53
N ARG A 105 7.56 -1.68 0.30
CA ARG A 105 7.11 -3.05 0.02
C ARG A 105 6.27 -3.60 1.16
N ARG A 106 6.75 -3.40 2.40
CA ARG A 106 6.03 -3.76 3.62
C ARG A 106 4.67 -3.06 3.73
N THR A 107 4.63 -1.78 3.36
CA THR A 107 3.37 -1.00 3.38
C THR A 107 2.37 -1.53 2.34
N LEU A 108 2.83 -1.88 1.14
CA LEU A 108 1.97 -2.44 0.09
C LEU A 108 1.44 -3.82 0.51
N ALA A 109 2.31 -4.68 1.04
CA ALA A 109 1.93 -5.98 1.58
C ALA A 109 0.93 -5.85 2.73
N ALA A 110 1.18 -4.95 3.69
CA ALA A 110 0.29 -4.66 4.81
C ALA A 110 -1.10 -4.25 4.32
N ALA A 111 -1.17 -3.37 3.31
CA ALA A 111 -2.44 -2.95 2.73
C ALA A 111 -3.21 -4.09 2.04
N SER A 112 -2.53 -5.15 1.60
CA SER A 112 -3.16 -6.33 1.01
C SER A 112 -3.61 -7.39 2.03
N VAL A 113 -3.19 -7.32 3.29
CA VAL A 113 -3.48 -8.35 4.31
C VAL A 113 -4.97 -8.56 4.53
N CYS A 114 -5.73 -7.47 4.72
CA CYS A 114 -7.16 -7.56 4.99
C CYS A 114 -7.91 -8.24 3.84
N TRP A 115 -7.58 -7.91 2.59
CA TRP A 115 -8.14 -8.62 1.44
C TRP A 115 -7.68 -10.07 1.34
N TYR A 116 -6.43 -10.36 1.68
CA TYR A 116 -5.95 -11.74 1.67
C TYR A 116 -6.72 -12.61 2.68
N LEU A 117 -6.98 -12.09 3.88
CA LEU A 117 -7.68 -12.80 4.95
C LEU A 117 -9.21 -12.85 4.77
N GLN A 118 -9.82 -11.78 4.23
CA GLN A 118 -11.29 -11.62 4.18
C GLN A 118 -11.90 -11.74 2.78
N GLY A 119 -11.09 -11.59 1.73
CA GLY A 119 -11.57 -11.47 0.36
C GLY A 119 -12.18 -12.76 -0.16
N LYS A 120 -13.45 -12.71 -0.59
CA LYS A 120 -14.11 -13.85 -1.28
C LYS A 120 -13.49 -14.16 -2.63
N ARG A 121 -12.93 -13.14 -3.29
CA ARG A 121 -12.10 -13.24 -4.48
C ARG A 121 -10.72 -12.81 -4.04
N HIS A 122 -9.79 -13.74 -3.94
CA HIS A 122 -8.45 -13.46 -3.46
C HIS A 122 -7.64 -12.73 -4.55
N THR A 123 -8.01 -11.48 -4.86
CA THR A 123 -7.53 -10.68 -6.00
C THR A 123 -6.02 -10.55 -6.10
N PHE A 124 -5.29 -10.70 -4.99
CA PHE A 124 -3.82 -10.65 -4.97
C PHE A 124 -3.15 -12.02 -4.82
N THR A 125 -3.89 -13.13 -4.84
CA THR A 125 -3.30 -14.48 -4.77
C THR A 125 -2.51 -14.80 -6.03
N ASP A 126 -3.11 -14.56 -7.20
CA ASP A 126 -2.43 -14.75 -8.48
C ASP A 126 -1.20 -13.84 -8.56
N LEU A 127 -1.31 -12.61 -8.05
CA LEU A 127 -0.20 -11.67 -7.99
C LEU A 127 0.91 -12.13 -7.03
N ALA A 128 0.57 -12.66 -5.85
CA ALA A 128 1.54 -13.22 -4.90
C ALA A 128 2.24 -14.46 -5.47
N GLN A 129 1.54 -15.26 -6.29
CA GLN A 129 2.12 -16.40 -6.98
C GLN A 129 3.05 -15.99 -8.12
N GLN A 130 2.67 -14.98 -8.91
CA GLN A 130 3.48 -14.46 -10.01
C GLN A 130 4.70 -13.67 -9.54
N TYR A 131 4.61 -13.00 -8.39
CA TYR A 131 5.67 -12.18 -7.81
C TYR A 131 6.04 -12.69 -6.41
N PRO A 132 6.90 -13.74 -6.30
CA PRO A 132 7.23 -14.37 -5.03
C PRO A 132 7.79 -13.44 -3.96
N GLN A 133 8.47 -12.37 -4.37
CA GLN A 133 8.97 -11.35 -3.45
C GLN A 133 7.83 -10.61 -2.74
N PHE A 134 6.76 -10.28 -3.46
CA PHE A 134 5.54 -9.73 -2.89
C PHE A 134 4.83 -10.78 -2.02
N GLY A 135 4.74 -12.02 -2.48
CA GLY A 135 4.19 -13.12 -1.69
C GLY A 135 4.89 -13.30 -0.34
N ALA A 136 6.22 -13.23 -0.31
CA ALA A 136 7.01 -13.30 0.92
C ALA A 136 6.73 -12.11 1.86
N ASP A 137 6.64 -10.88 1.32
CA ASP A 137 6.27 -9.70 2.11
C ASP A 137 4.86 -9.82 2.66
N LEU A 138 3.91 -10.29 1.85
CA LEU A 138 2.51 -10.52 2.24
C LEU A 138 2.41 -11.54 3.36
N LEU A 139 3.03 -12.72 3.23
CA LEU A 139 3.01 -13.76 4.27
C LEU A 139 3.63 -13.27 5.57
N HIS A 140 4.68 -12.46 5.49
CA HIS A 140 5.25 -11.85 6.68
C HIS A 140 4.25 -10.89 7.35
N GLU A 141 3.63 -9.98 6.60
CA GLU A 141 2.64 -9.04 7.17
C GLU A 141 1.40 -9.78 7.71
N VAL A 142 0.95 -10.84 7.05
CA VAL A 142 -0.09 -11.74 7.55
C VAL A 142 0.32 -12.34 8.89
N ARG A 143 1.55 -12.86 9.03
CA ARG A 143 2.05 -13.37 10.31
C ARG A 143 1.97 -12.31 11.42
N LEU A 144 2.44 -11.09 11.16
CA LEU A 144 2.39 -10.00 12.15
C LEU A 144 0.95 -9.69 12.60
N VAL A 145 0.01 -9.74 11.66
CA VAL A 145 -1.41 -9.54 11.95
C VAL A 145 -1.98 -10.72 12.75
N LEU A 146 -1.60 -11.95 12.42
CA LEU A 146 -2.04 -13.14 13.13
C LEU A 146 -1.47 -13.20 14.56
N ASP A 147 -0.25 -12.72 14.78
CA ASP A 147 0.35 -12.56 16.12
C ASP A 147 -0.44 -11.54 16.98
N SER A 148 -1.23 -10.66 16.35
CA SER A 148 -2.10 -9.68 17.02
C SER A 148 -3.54 -10.17 17.25
N LEU A 149 -3.84 -11.44 16.97
CA LEU A 149 -5.19 -11.98 17.11
C LEU A 149 -5.68 -11.96 18.55
N TYR A 150 -6.93 -11.50 18.71
CA TYR A 150 -7.64 -11.67 19.96
C TYR A 150 -8.21 -13.10 20.01
N THR A 151 -7.66 -13.93 20.89
CA THR A 151 -8.02 -15.36 21.04
C THR A 151 -9.51 -15.61 21.25
N ASN A 152 -10.24 -14.62 21.75
CA ASN A 152 -11.64 -14.76 22.13
C ASN A 152 -12.63 -14.23 21.08
N SER A 153 -12.16 -13.61 19.99
CA SER A 153 -13.05 -12.89 19.07
C SER A 153 -12.69 -12.98 17.58
N ALA A 154 -11.89 -13.94 17.11
CA ALA A 154 -11.55 -14.14 15.68
C ALA A 154 -11.34 -12.81 14.91
N THR A 155 -10.71 -11.83 15.56
CA THR A 155 -10.53 -10.47 15.07
C THR A 155 -9.07 -10.09 15.12
N PHE A 156 -8.69 -9.20 14.21
CA PHE A 156 -7.33 -8.70 14.07
C PHE A 156 -7.33 -7.19 13.86
N ASN A 157 -6.19 -6.54 14.10
CA ASN A 157 -6.02 -5.12 13.80
C ASN A 157 -5.56 -4.94 12.35
N ASP A 158 -6.27 -4.12 11.60
CA ASP A 158 -5.90 -3.72 10.26
C ASP A 158 -4.53 -3.01 10.28
N PRO A 159 -3.51 -3.48 9.53
CA PRO A 159 -2.16 -2.96 9.64
C PRO A 159 -2.00 -1.56 9.03
N ILE A 160 -2.98 -1.07 8.27
CA ILE A 160 -2.97 0.26 7.66
C ILE A 160 -3.79 1.26 8.48
N SER A 161 -5.07 0.96 8.72
CA SER A 161 -6.00 1.86 9.41
C SER A 161 -5.96 1.71 10.94
N GLY A 162 -5.51 0.56 11.45
CA GLY A 162 -5.58 0.22 12.87
C GLY A 162 -6.98 -0.18 13.35
N GLU A 163 -7.98 -0.24 12.45
CA GLU A 163 -9.33 -0.67 12.79
C GLU A 163 -9.38 -2.16 13.12
N ILE A 164 -10.20 -2.55 14.10
CA ILE A 164 -10.46 -3.97 14.39
C ILE A 164 -11.34 -4.56 13.29
N ARG A 165 -10.93 -5.72 12.77
CA ARG A 165 -11.55 -6.44 11.65
C ARG A 165 -11.81 -7.90 12.03
N TYR A 166 -12.90 -8.49 11.54
CA TYR A 166 -13.20 -9.92 11.74
C TYR A 166 -12.51 -10.78 10.70
N LEU A 167 -11.94 -11.93 11.07
CA LEU A 167 -11.37 -12.90 10.12
C LEU A 167 -12.43 -13.47 9.18
N ASN A 168 -13.63 -13.71 9.69
CA ASN A 168 -14.72 -14.30 8.92
C ASN A 168 -15.88 -13.31 8.83
N GLN A 169 -16.13 -12.73 7.66
CA GLN A 169 -17.37 -12.01 7.41
C GLN A 169 -18.49 -13.04 7.22
N ALA A 170 -19.04 -13.54 8.34
CA ALA A 170 -20.22 -14.39 8.33
C ALA A 170 -21.34 -13.64 7.59
N THR A 171 -21.52 -13.98 6.32
CA THR A 171 -22.64 -13.49 5.53
C THR A 171 -23.87 -14.19 6.10
N LYS A 172 -24.77 -13.48 6.76
CA LYS A 172 -26.13 -14.00 6.98
C LYS A 172 -26.66 -14.43 5.61
N ARG A 173 -26.88 -15.72 5.43
CA ARG A 173 -27.61 -16.28 4.28
C ARG A 173 -29.07 -15.87 4.37
#